data_AF-A0A9N9KIG2-F1
#
_entry.id   AF-A0A9N9KIG2-F1
#
_cell.length_a   1.000
_cell.length_b   1.000
_cell.length_c   1.000
_cell.angle_alpha   90.00
_cell.angle_beta   90.00
_cell.angle_gamma   90.00
#
_symmetry.space_group_name_H-M   'P 1'
#
loop_
_entity.id
_entity.type
_entity.pdbx_description
1 polymer ?
#
loop_
_entity_poly.entity_id
_entity_poly.type
_entity_poly.pdbx_seq_one_letter_code
_entity_poly.pdbx_strand_id
1 'polypeptide(L)' 'NLSIKEKLLKNIFVTGLNPKNQLVAEECGKYLLLEGLVKLLTMNEIRAKHDLPPPYHP' A
#
# COMPACT_ATOMS: atom_id res chain seq x y z
N ASN A 1 11.81 22.76 1.91
CA ASN A 1 11.37 21.61 2.75
C ASN A 1 10.52 20.59 2.00
N LEU A 2 10.97 20.11 0.83
CA LEU A 2 10.25 19.09 0.05
C LEU A 2 10.17 17.74 0.81
N SER A 3 11.25 17.36 1.47
CA SER A 3 11.35 16.13 2.28
C SER A 3 10.35 16.09 3.45
N ILE A 4 10.12 17.22 4.14
CA ILE A 4 9.13 17.28 5.23
C ILE A 4 7.70 17.08 4.71
N LYS A 5 7.37 17.67 3.55
CA LYS A 5 6.07 17.49 2.92
C LYS A 5 5.84 16.04 2.52
N GLU A 6 6.85 15.37 1.98
CA GLU A 6 6.73 13.96 1.60
C GLU A 6 6.59 13.04 2.83
N LYS A 7 7.35 13.29 3.90
CA LYS A 7 7.20 12.54 5.15
C LYS A 7 5.78 12.66 5.72
N LEU A 8 5.21 13.87 5.70
CA LEU A 8 3.83 14.09 6.16
C LEU A 8 2.82 13.36 5.28
N LEU A 9 2.94 13.48 3.96
CA LEU A 9 2.06 12.80 3.00
C LEU A 9 2.12 11.27 3.15
N LYS A 10 3.31 10.71 3.34
CA LYS A 10 3.48 9.28 3.63
C LYS A 10 2.77 8.87 4.90
N ASN A 11 2.93 9.63 5.98
CA ASN A 11 2.26 9.31 7.24
C ASN A 11 0.73 9.34 7.08
N ILE A 12 0.17 10.37 6.43
CA ILE A 12 -1.27 10.47 6.17
C ILE A 12 -1.74 9.27 5.33
N PHE A 13 -1.00 8.94 4.27
CA PHE A 13 -1.31 7.80 3.41
C PHE A 13 -1.31 6.48 4.19
N VAL A 14 -0.24 6.18 4.94
CA VAL A 14 -0.10 4.95 5.74
C VAL A 14 -1.23 4.83 6.77
N THR A 15 -1.61 5.93 7.42
CA THR A 15 -2.66 5.93 8.45
C THR A 15 -4.06 5.65 7.88
N GLY A 16 -4.27 5.91 6.58
CA GLY A 16 -5.53 5.61 5.89
C GLY A 16 -5.64 4.18 5.33
N LEU A 17 -4.59 3.35 5.45
CA LEU A 17 -4.59 1.99 4.95
C LEU A 17 -5.28 1.02 5.92
N ASN A 18 -5.77 -0.10 5.38
CA ASN A 18 -6.15 -1.23 6.23
C ASN A 18 -4.92 -1.82 6.95
N PRO A 19 -5.10 -2.54 8.08
CA PRO A 19 -3.97 -3.03 8.89
C PRO A 19 -2.94 -3.87 8.12
N LYS A 20 -3.39 -4.70 7.17
CA LYS A 20 -2.50 -5.52 6.33
C LYS A 20 -1.62 -4.64 5.43
N ASN A 21 -2.23 -3.67 4.76
CA ASN A 21 -1.51 -2.74 3.87
C ASN A 21 -0.65 -1.75 4.66
N GLN A 22 -1.03 -1.40 5.90
CA GLN A 22 -0.27 -0.55 6.78
C GLN A 22 1.08 -1.18 7.16
N LEU A 23 1.08 -2.47 7.55
CA LEU A 23 2.31 -3.22 7.84
C LEU A 23 3.26 -3.25 6.64
N VAL A 24 2.75 -3.56 5.45
CA VAL A 24 3.55 -3.56 4.21
C VAL A 24 4.10 -2.15 3.92
N ALA A 25 3.30 -1.12 4.16
CA ALA A 25 3.71 0.26 3.91
C ALA A 25 4.77 0.75 4.89
N GLU A 26 4.75 0.31 6.15
CA GLU A 26 5.78 0.63 7.15
C GLU A 26 7.12 -0.05 6.84
N GLU A 27 7.09 -1.29 6.36
CA GLU A 27 8.28 -2.03 5.96
C GLU A 27 8.92 -1.44 4.69
N CYS A 28 8.13 -1.26 3.63
CA CYS A 28 8.62 -0.75 2.35
C CYS A 28 8.84 0.78 2.34
N GLY A 29 8.13 1.54 3.18
CA GLY A 29 8.15 3.00 3.18
C GLY A 29 9.47 3.64 3.63
N LYS A 30 10.36 2.83 4.23
CA LYS A 30 11.75 3.19 4.54
C LYS A 30 12.60 3.33 3.27
N TYR A 31 12.24 2.62 2.20
CA TYR A 31 13.03 2.52 0.97
C TYR A 31 12.34 3.17 -0.24
N LEU A 32 11.01 3.22 -0.23
CA LEU A 32 10.22 3.74 -1.34
C LEU A 32 9.71 5.14 -1.07
N LEU A 33 9.67 5.98 -2.11
CA LEU A 33 8.89 7.23 -2.12
C LEU A 33 7.39 6.92 -2.09
N LEU A 34 6.57 7.93 -1.81
CA LEU A 34 5.11 7.75 -1.73
C LEU A 34 4.53 7.12 -3.01
N GLU A 35 4.98 7.58 -4.18
CA GLU A 35 4.54 7.03 -5.47
C GLU A 35 4.86 5.53 -5.59
N GLY A 36 6.04 5.10 -5.16
CA GLY A 36 6.45 3.70 -5.18
C GLY A 36 5.60 2.83 -4.25
N LEU A 37 5.28 3.36 -3.07
CA LEU A 37 4.38 2.72 -2.11
C LEU A 37 2.99 2.50 -2.68
N VAL A 38 2.40 3.53 -3.31
CA VAL A 38 1.08 3.44 -3.94
C VAL A 38 1.08 2.35 -5.02
N LYS A 39 2.06 2.37 -5.93
CA LYS A 39 2.16 1.36 -7.01
C LYS A 39 2.26 -0.06 -6.46
N LEU A 40 3.10 -0.27 -5.45
CA LEU A 40 3.30 -1.59 -4.83
C LEU A 40 2.00 -2.12 -4.21
N LEU A 41 1.30 -1.30 -3.43
CA LEU A 41 0.05 -1.70 -2.79
C LEU A 41 -1.06 -1.97 -3.81
N THR A 42 -1.17 -1.14 -4.86
CA THR A 42 -2.13 -1.37 -5.95
C THR A 42 -1.85 -2.68 -6.67
N MET A 43 -0.60 -3.00 -6.99
CA MET A 43 -0.25 -4.28 -7.63
C MET A 43 -0.56 -5.48 -6.75
N ASN A 44 -0.29 -5.38 -5.44
CA ASN A 44 -0.61 -6.43 -4.48
C ASN A 44 -2.12 -6.67 -4.38
N GLU A 45 -2.93 -5.62 -4.40
CA GLU A 45 -4.38 -5.75 -4.35
C GLU A 45 -4.96 -6.35 -5.64
N ILE A 46 -4.40 -5.98 -6.81
CA ILE A 46 -4.76 -6.58 -8.09
C ILE A 46 -4.43 -8.09 -8.09
N ARG A 47 -3.22 -8.47 -7.67
CA ARG A 47 -2.82 -9.88 -7.57
C ARG A 47 -3.73 -10.66 -6.62
N ALA A 48 -4.00 -10.11 -5.44
CA ALA A 48 -4.90 -10.74 -4.47
C ALA A 48 -6.32 -10.99 -5.03
N LYS A 49 -6.82 -10.11 -5.92
CA LYS A 49 -8.10 -10.30 -6.60
C LYS A 49 -8.06 -11.40 -7.66
N HIS A 50 -6.94 -11.56 -8.36
CA HIS A 50 -6.74 -12.61 -9.35
C HIS A 50 -6.50 -14.00 -8.73
N ASP A 51 -5.88 -14.05 -7.55
CA ASP A 51 -5.59 -15.29 -6.83
C ASP A 51 -6.80 -15.83 -6.03
N LEU A 52 -7.92 -15.10 -5.99
CA LEU A 52 -9.14 -15.58 -5.36
C LEU A 52 -9.72 -16.75 -6.18
N PRO A 53 -10.01 -17.91 -5.56
CA PRO A 53 -10.72 -18.97 -6.24
C PRO A 53 -12.08 -18.44 -6.73
N PRO A 54 -12.59 -18.91 -7.88
CA PRO A 54 -13.89 -18.50 -8.36
C PRO A 54 -14.93 -18.75 -7.26
N PRO A 55 -15.90 -17.82 -7.06
CA PRO A 55 -16.95 -18.04 -6.08
C PRO A 55 -17.66 -19.34 -6.45
N TYR A 56 -17.64 -20.31 -5.54
CA TYR A 56 -18.33 -21.59 -5.72
C TYR A 56 -19.79 -21.29 -6.07
N HIS A 57 -20.21 -21.68 -7.27
CA HIS A 57 -21.61 -21.63 -7.67
C HIS A 57 -22.35 -22.73 -6.90
N PRO A 58 -23.43 -22.41 -6.16
CA PRO A 58 -24.31 -23.40 -5.57
C PRO A 58 -25.10 -24.18 -6.63
#